data_AF-A0A372ZL59-F1
#
_entry.id   AF-A0A372ZL59-F1
#
_cell.length_a   1.000
_cell.length_b   1.000
_cell.length_c   1.000
_cell.angle_alpha   90.00
_cell.angle_beta   90.00
_cell.angle_gamma   90.00
#
_symmetry.space_group_name_H-M   'P 1'
#
loop_
_entity.id
_entity.type
_entity.pdbx_description
1 polymer ?
#
loop_
_entity_poly.entity_id
_entity_poly.type
_entity_poly.pdbx_seq_one_letter_code
_entity_poly.pdbx_strand_id
1 'polypeptide(L)'
;MEPVRVCQAVPVFEFRLWLAAFPEPVPEAEARSYWNLKDHPTPHLDGALRRADYVYVGAWGDSHLSDEPQSGRCPAVRIFDWLFYRGTIDSYQAPLLDARLRDELIRIHQPRLGDLPAESTDAETIAAFLTAHLGWYLLPEEEPPATA
;
A
#
# COMPACT_ATOMS: atom_id res chain seq x y z
N MET A 1 33.06 -29.12 -24.39
CA MET A 1 31.89 -29.27 -23.51
C MET A 1 31.95 -28.08 -22.58
N GLU A 2 31.25 -27.00 -22.92
CA GLU A 2 31.24 -25.78 -22.11
C GLU A 2 30.30 -25.97 -20.91
N PRO A 3 30.65 -25.46 -19.72
CA PRO A 3 29.78 -25.56 -18.57
C PRO A 3 28.52 -24.71 -18.80
N VAL A 4 27.36 -25.35 -18.71
CA VAL A 4 26.06 -24.68 -18.65
C VAL A 4 26.10 -23.73 -17.45
N ARG A 5 26.19 -22.42 -17.72
CA ARG A 5 25.94 -21.40 -16.72
C ARG A 5 24.49 -21.56 -16.30
N VAL A 6 24.28 -22.15 -15.13
CA VAL A 6 23.02 -22.03 -14.41
C VAL A 6 22.91 -20.55 -14.05
N CYS A 7 22.14 -19.81 -14.84
CA CYS A 7 21.69 -18.48 -14.44
C CYS A 7 20.90 -18.68 -13.14
N GLN A 8 21.52 -18.36 -12.01
CA GLN A 8 20.80 -18.24 -10.76
C GLN A 8 19.66 -17.25 -11.02
N ALA A 9 18.42 -17.69 -10.87
CA ALA A 9 17.28 -16.80 -10.96
C ALA A 9 17.51 -15.68 -9.93
N VAL A 10 17.59 -14.44 -10.41
CA VAL A 10 17.55 -13.29 -9.52
C VAL A 10 16.26 -13.45 -8.71
N PRO A 11 16.31 -13.43 -7.37
CA PRO A 11 15.09 -13.49 -6.58
C PRO A 11 14.21 -12.32 -7.04
N VAL A 12 13.06 -12.65 -7.61
CA VAL A 12 12.04 -11.64 -7.91
C VAL A 12 11.51 -11.21 -6.55
N PHE A 13 11.88 -10.01 -6.11
CA PHE A 13 11.29 -9.43 -4.91
C PHE A 13 9.81 -9.18 -5.21
N GLU A 14 8.95 -9.84 -4.46
CA GLU A 14 7.50 -9.63 -4.50
C GLU A 14 7.13 -8.71 -3.35
N PHE A 15 6.58 -7.56 -3.70
CA PHE A 15 5.97 -6.62 -2.78
C PHE A 15 4.47 -6.89 -2.70
N ARG A 16 3.90 -6.73 -1.52
CA ARG A 16 2.48 -6.91 -1.26
C ARG A 16 1.92 -5.62 -0.69
N LEU A 17 0.67 -5.33 -1.03
CA LEU A 17 -0.06 -4.21 -0.46
C LEU A 17 -1.30 -4.72 0.25
N TRP A 18 -1.35 -4.40 1.53
CA TRP A 18 -2.54 -4.38 2.36
C TRP A 18 -2.89 -2.94 2.70
N LEU A 19 -4.18 -2.66 2.82
CA LEU A 19 -4.64 -1.40 3.40
C LEU A 19 -5.07 -1.65 4.84
N ALA A 20 -4.44 -0.95 5.76
CA ALA A 20 -4.83 -0.90 7.17
C ALA A 20 -5.74 0.30 7.39
N ALA A 21 -6.97 0.07 7.86
CA ALA A 21 -7.92 1.10 8.23
C ALA A 21 -8.11 1.12 9.75
N PHE A 22 -7.96 2.30 10.38
CA PHE A 22 -8.14 2.45 11.82
C PHE A 22 -8.73 3.83 12.18
N PRO A 23 -9.54 3.94 13.25
CA PRO A 23 -10.33 5.15 13.50
C PRO A 23 -9.53 6.30 14.16
N GLU A 24 -8.42 6.01 14.84
CA GLU A 24 -7.67 7.02 15.58
C GLU A 24 -6.60 7.76 14.75
N PRO A 25 -6.44 9.09 14.90
CA PRO A 25 -5.36 9.82 14.24
C PRO A 25 -3.98 9.39 14.73
N VAL A 26 -3.02 9.33 13.81
CA VAL A 26 -1.61 9.10 14.12
C VAL A 26 -0.93 10.44 14.45
N PRO A 27 -0.19 10.56 15.57
CA PRO A 27 0.63 11.73 15.83
C PRO A 27 1.63 12.00 14.70
N GLU A 28 1.81 13.27 14.28
CA GLU A 28 2.68 13.63 13.16
C GLU A 28 4.11 13.07 13.29
N ALA A 29 4.66 13.04 14.51
CA ALA A 29 5.99 12.50 14.77
C ALA A 29 6.11 11.00 14.47
N GLU A 30 5.06 10.23 14.79
CA GLU A 30 5.00 8.80 14.48
C GLU A 30 4.71 8.58 12.99
N ALA A 31 3.82 9.37 12.38
CA ALA A 31 3.59 9.33 10.93
C ALA A 31 4.88 9.66 10.13
N ARG A 32 5.64 10.66 10.57
CA ARG A 32 6.95 10.99 9.98
C ARG A 32 7.94 9.84 10.11
N SER A 33 7.94 9.16 11.25
CA SER A 33 8.79 7.99 11.49
C SER A 33 8.38 6.85 10.57
N TYR A 34 7.09 6.54 10.50
CA TYR A 34 6.54 5.53 9.59
C TYR A 34 6.97 5.74 8.12
N TRP A 35 6.82 6.96 7.60
CA TRP A 35 7.11 7.23 6.19
C TRP A 35 8.61 7.29 5.85
N ASN A 36 9.51 7.53 6.82
CA ASN A 36 10.94 7.78 6.54
C ASN A 36 11.93 6.86 7.26
N LEU A 37 11.56 6.26 8.39
CA LEU A 37 12.46 5.66 9.38
C LEU A 37 11.91 4.31 9.85
N LYS A 38 12.29 3.23 9.16
CA LYS A 38 11.80 1.86 9.42
C LYS A 38 12.08 1.33 10.85
N ASP A 39 12.98 1.94 11.61
CA ASP A 39 13.43 1.46 12.93
C ASP A 39 13.06 2.38 14.11
N HIS A 40 12.29 3.44 13.87
CA HIS A 40 11.87 4.34 14.94
C HIS A 40 10.60 3.81 15.63
N PRO A 41 10.52 3.82 16.97
CA PRO A 41 9.36 3.31 17.69
C PRO A 41 8.14 4.20 17.44
N THR A 42 7.01 3.57 17.10
CA THR A 42 5.73 4.23 16.82
C THR A 42 4.60 3.63 17.68
N PRO A 43 4.65 3.75 19.02
CA PRO A 43 3.79 2.99 19.91
C PRO A 43 2.29 3.25 19.73
N HIS A 44 1.87 4.47 19.35
CA HIS A 44 0.47 4.75 19.06
C HIS A 44 0.04 4.08 17.76
N LEU A 45 0.87 4.22 16.71
CA LEU A 45 0.62 3.59 15.42
C LEU A 45 0.63 2.06 15.52
N ASP A 46 1.62 1.47 16.18
CA ASP A 46 1.72 0.01 16.39
C ASP A 46 0.46 -0.51 17.11
N GLY A 47 -0.05 0.27 18.07
CA GLY A 47 -1.29 -0.01 18.76
C GLY A 47 -2.50 0.04 17.84
N ALA A 48 -2.58 1.06 16.97
CA ALA A 48 -3.65 1.22 16.00
C ALA A 48 -3.64 0.08 14.96
N LEU A 49 -2.47 -0.23 14.38
CA LEU A 49 -2.29 -1.30 13.39
C LEU A 49 -2.70 -2.67 13.95
N ARG A 50 -2.37 -2.98 15.21
CA ARG A 50 -2.84 -4.24 15.86
C ARG A 50 -4.36 -4.38 15.95
N ARG A 51 -5.12 -3.28 15.85
CA ARG A 51 -6.59 -3.26 15.92
C ARG A 51 -7.23 -2.83 14.61
N ALA A 52 -6.43 -2.58 13.57
CA ALA A 52 -6.92 -2.10 12.29
C ALA A 52 -7.66 -3.21 11.55
N ASP A 53 -8.59 -2.80 10.70
CA ASP A 53 -9.18 -3.67 9.70
C ASP A 53 -8.28 -3.67 8.47
N TYR A 54 -8.13 -4.84 7.85
CA TYR A 54 -7.20 -5.05 6.75
C TYR A 54 -7.90 -5.57 5.51
N VAL A 55 -7.50 -5.06 4.34
CA VAL A 55 -7.83 -5.67 3.04
C VAL A 55 -6.58 -5.83 2.20
N TYR A 56 -6.40 -7.01 1.61
CA TYR A 56 -5.36 -7.23 0.63
C TYR A 56 -5.75 -6.54 -0.67
N VAL A 57 -4.81 -5.83 -1.29
CA VAL A 57 -5.03 -5.16 -2.59
C VAL A 57 -4.42 -5.96 -3.71
N GLY A 58 -3.20 -6.44 -3.52
CA GLY A 58 -2.46 -7.17 -4.55
C GLY A 58 -0.96 -7.17 -4.31
N ALA A 59 -0.23 -7.72 -5.27
CA ALA A 59 1.22 -7.82 -5.24
C ALA A 59 1.85 -7.28 -6.52
N TRP A 60 3.15 -6.98 -6.48
CA TRP A 60 3.94 -6.62 -7.64
C TRP A 60 5.40 -7.00 -7.47
N GLY A 61 6.11 -7.13 -8.60
CA GLY A 61 7.57 -7.19 -8.62
C GLY A 61 8.19 -5.96 -9.26
N ASP A 62 9.52 -5.88 -9.26
CA ASP A 62 10.30 -4.73 -9.77
C ASP A 62 9.90 -4.28 -11.18
N SER A 63 9.51 -5.21 -12.07
CA SER A 63 9.07 -4.90 -13.44
C SER A 63 7.82 -4.01 -13.52
N HIS A 64 7.08 -3.88 -12.42
CA HIS A 64 5.87 -3.07 -12.34
C HIS A 64 6.17 -1.63 -11.90
N LEU A 65 7.37 -1.37 -11.38
CA LEU A 65 7.81 -0.03 -11.06
C LEU A 65 8.01 0.79 -12.35
N SER A 66 7.78 2.09 -12.24
CA SER A 66 7.99 3.05 -13.33
C SER A 66 8.84 4.20 -12.80
N ASP A 67 9.70 4.75 -13.67
CA ASP A 67 10.47 5.96 -13.35
C ASP A 67 9.58 7.21 -13.25
N GLU A 68 8.37 7.14 -13.83
CA GLU A 68 7.36 8.18 -13.70
C GLU A 68 6.53 8.00 -12.41
N PRO A 69 6.39 9.05 -11.58
CA PRO A 69 5.61 8.97 -10.35
C PRO A 69 4.16 8.54 -10.60
N GLN A 70 3.65 7.61 -9.79
CA GLN A 70 2.26 7.13 -9.85
C GLN A 70 1.88 6.44 -11.18
N SER A 71 2.89 6.12 -12.01
CA SER A 71 2.73 5.40 -13.28
C SER A 71 3.05 3.91 -13.14
N GLY A 72 2.95 3.35 -11.92
CA GLY A 72 3.09 1.92 -11.68
C GLY A 72 2.22 1.08 -12.62
N ARG A 73 2.76 -0.06 -13.07
CA ARG A 73 2.15 -0.93 -14.11
C ARG A 73 1.22 -2.00 -13.54
N CYS A 74 0.71 -1.80 -12.33
CA CYS A 74 -0.42 -2.54 -11.80
C CYS A 74 -1.17 -1.69 -10.75
N PRO A 75 -2.42 -2.04 -10.42
CA PRO A 75 -3.24 -1.32 -9.44
C PRO A 75 -2.56 -1.12 -8.08
N ALA A 76 -1.94 -2.16 -7.52
CA ALA A 76 -1.35 -2.13 -6.18
C ALA A 76 -0.24 -1.08 -6.06
N VAL A 77 0.72 -1.05 -7.00
CA VAL A 77 1.79 -0.04 -7.03
C VAL A 77 1.22 1.37 -7.07
N ARG A 78 0.22 1.61 -7.93
CA ARG A 78 -0.36 2.95 -8.07
C ARG A 78 -1.08 3.42 -6.81
N ILE A 79 -1.75 2.51 -6.10
CA ILE A 79 -2.38 2.83 -4.81
C ILE A 79 -1.31 3.14 -3.76
N PHE A 80 -0.26 2.32 -3.68
CA PHE A 80 0.87 2.57 -2.78
C PHE A 80 1.49 3.95 -3.03
N ASP A 81 1.86 4.25 -4.28
CA ASP A 81 2.45 5.54 -4.66
C ASP A 81 1.54 6.72 -4.32
N TRP A 82 0.23 6.57 -4.54
CA TRP A 82 -0.75 7.61 -4.25
C TRP A 82 -0.87 7.89 -2.75
N LEU A 83 -0.92 6.83 -1.93
CA LEU A 83 -0.98 6.96 -0.48
C LEU A 83 0.33 7.50 0.09
N PHE A 84 1.47 7.07 -0.42
CA PHE A 84 2.78 7.61 -0.06
C PHE A 84 2.83 9.11 -0.36
N TYR A 85 2.44 9.53 -1.57
CA TYR A 85 2.36 10.95 -1.93
C TYR A 85 1.44 11.73 -0.97
N ARG A 86 0.25 11.22 -0.67
CA ARG A 86 -0.71 11.86 0.24
C ARG A 86 -0.24 11.94 1.70
N GLY A 87 0.54 10.95 2.14
CA GLY A 87 1.06 10.87 3.50
C GLY A 87 2.34 11.64 3.74
N THR A 88 3.00 12.13 2.68
CA THR A 88 4.32 12.79 2.76
C THR A 88 4.35 14.23 2.20
N ILE A 89 3.37 14.63 1.39
CA ILE A 89 3.27 15.98 0.83
C ILE A 89 2.52 16.91 1.79
N ASP A 90 3.02 18.14 1.92
CA ASP A 90 2.60 19.20 2.85
C ASP A 90 2.81 18.88 4.34
N SER A 91 2.50 17.67 4.79
CA SER A 91 2.69 17.20 6.16
C SER A 91 2.84 15.68 6.22
N TYR A 92 3.51 15.17 7.25
CA TYR A 92 3.59 13.72 7.49
C TYR A 92 2.36 13.23 8.26
N GLN A 93 1.53 12.41 7.63
CA GLN A 93 0.28 11.96 8.22
C GLN A 93 -0.16 10.60 7.69
N ALA A 94 -1.04 9.92 8.42
CA ALA A 94 -1.91 8.91 7.83
C ALA A 94 -3.05 9.63 7.08
N PRO A 95 -3.29 9.35 5.79
CA PRO A 95 -4.42 9.96 5.07
C PRO A 95 -5.77 9.58 5.69
N LEU A 96 -6.64 10.59 5.88
CA LEU A 96 -8.04 10.37 6.24
C LEU A 96 -8.81 9.85 5.01
N LEU A 97 -9.51 8.74 5.17
CA LEU A 97 -10.37 8.14 4.15
C LEU A 97 -11.71 8.88 4.08
N ASP A 98 -11.70 10.02 3.40
CA ASP A 98 -12.93 10.72 3.01
C ASP A 98 -13.52 10.15 1.70
N ALA A 99 -14.71 10.62 1.33
CA ALA A 99 -15.38 10.17 0.11
C ALA A 99 -14.55 10.43 -1.16
N ARG A 100 -13.74 11.49 -1.17
CA ARG A 100 -12.88 11.82 -2.31
C ARG A 100 -11.73 10.83 -2.43
N LEU A 101 -11.02 10.54 -1.34
CA LEU A 101 -9.95 9.55 -1.32
C LEU A 101 -10.49 8.17 -1.70
N ARG A 102 -11.64 7.77 -1.17
CA ARG A 102 -12.32 6.53 -1.56
C ARG A 102 -12.51 6.45 -3.07
N ASP A 103 -13.12 7.47 -3.67
CA ASP A 103 -13.43 7.48 -5.12
C ASP A 103 -12.15 7.51 -5.97
N GLU A 104 -11.13 8.23 -5.52
CA GLU A 104 -9.80 8.26 -6.14
C GLU A 104 -9.16 6.86 -6.13
N LEU A 105 -9.18 6.17 -4.99
CA LEU A 105 -8.61 4.82 -4.85
C LEU A 105 -9.36 3.78 -5.68
N ILE A 106 -10.70 3.81 -5.69
CA ILE A 106 -11.53 2.93 -6.54
C ILE A 106 -11.18 3.13 -8.02
N ARG A 107 -10.99 4.38 -8.44
CA ARG A 107 -10.58 4.70 -9.82
C ARG A 107 -9.16 4.24 -10.13
N ILE A 108 -8.22 4.40 -9.20
CA ILE A 108 -6.82 3.95 -9.38
C ILE A 108 -6.74 2.43 -9.47
N HIS A 109 -7.60 1.72 -8.73
CA HIS A 109 -7.67 0.27 -8.70
C HIS A 109 -8.11 -0.34 -10.04
N GLN A 110 -8.82 0.42 -10.89
CA GLN A 110 -9.24 -0.08 -12.19
C GLN A 110 -8.04 -0.44 -13.08
N PRO A 111 -8.09 -1.57 -13.80
CA PRO A 111 -7.06 -1.94 -14.77
C PRO A 111 -6.87 -0.87 -15.84
N ARG A 112 -5.63 -0.70 -16.30
CA ARG A 112 -5.27 0.22 -17.39
C ARG A 112 -4.64 -0.51 -18.55
N LEU A 113 -4.72 0.09 -19.73
CA LEU A 113 -3.97 -0.39 -20.89
C LEU A 113 -2.46 -0.27 -20.60
N GLY A 114 -1.73 -1.38 -20.74
CA GLY A 114 -0.31 -1.44 -20.43
C GLY A 114 0.02 -1.95 -19.02
N ASP A 115 -0.99 -2.30 -18.22
CA ASP A 115 -0.77 -3.03 -16.97
C ASP A 115 -0.13 -4.39 -17.26
N LEU A 116 0.85 -4.75 -16.44
CA LEU A 116 1.46 -6.08 -16.44
C LEU A 116 0.61 -7.01 -15.56
N PRO A 117 0.59 -8.32 -15.85
CA PRO A 117 -0.10 -9.30 -15.01
C PRO A 117 0.45 -9.28 -13.59
N ALA A 118 -0.45 -9.10 -12.63
CA ALA A 118 -0.14 -9.07 -11.20
C ALA A 118 -1.33 -9.62 -10.40
N GLU A 119 -1.07 -10.13 -9.20
CA GLU A 119 -2.14 -10.50 -8.29
C GLU A 119 -2.90 -9.24 -7.85
N SER A 120 -4.24 -9.33 -7.84
CA SER A 120 -5.11 -8.23 -7.41
C SER A 120 -6.38 -8.79 -6.81
N THR A 121 -6.80 -8.23 -5.69
CA THR A 121 -8.16 -8.39 -5.17
C THR A 121 -9.16 -7.76 -6.14
N ASP A 122 -10.39 -8.27 -6.18
CA ASP A 122 -11.42 -7.72 -7.06
C ASP A 122 -11.89 -6.33 -6.61
N ALA A 123 -12.40 -5.55 -7.56
CA ALA A 123 -12.79 -4.15 -7.31
C ALA A 123 -13.99 -4.00 -6.37
N GLU A 124 -14.88 -5.00 -6.28
CA GLU A 124 -16.05 -4.95 -5.41
C GLU A 124 -15.63 -5.09 -3.95
N THR A 125 -14.74 -6.03 -3.64
CA THR A 125 -14.15 -6.22 -2.31
C THR A 125 -13.43 -4.95 -1.84
N ILE A 126 -12.60 -4.34 -2.70
CA ILE A 126 -11.90 -3.09 -2.36
C ILE A 126 -12.89 -1.94 -2.14
N ALA A 127 -13.89 -1.77 -3.01
CA ALA A 127 -14.87 -0.71 -2.87
C ALA A 127 -15.73 -0.86 -1.60
N ALA A 128 -16.10 -2.10 -1.25
CA ALA A 128 -16.83 -2.41 -0.03
C ALA A 128 -16.01 -2.06 1.22
N PHE A 129 -14.73 -2.48 1.26
CA PHE A 129 -13.83 -2.13 2.36
C PHE A 129 -13.68 -0.61 2.52
N LEU A 130 -13.36 0.11 1.43
CA LEU A 130 -13.17 1.55 1.51
C LEU A 130 -14.45 2.31 1.90
N THR A 131 -15.62 1.78 1.52
CA THR A 131 -16.91 2.37 1.88
C THR A 131 -17.26 2.15 3.35
N ALA A 132 -16.97 0.95 3.88
CA ALA A 132 -17.23 0.61 5.27
C ALA A 132 -16.42 1.43 6.27
N HIS A 133 -15.22 1.88 5.87
CA HIS A 133 -14.28 2.60 6.75
C HIS A 133 -14.15 4.10 6.43
N LEU A 134 -15.18 4.71 5.82
CA LEU A 134 -15.19 6.16 5.63
C LEU A 134 -15.02 6.91 6.97
N GLY A 135 -14.15 7.91 6.97
CA GLY A 135 -13.78 8.68 8.15
C GLY A 135 -12.68 8.06 9.01
N TRP A 136 -12.12 6.91 8.61
CA TRP A 136 -10.97 6.29 9.27
C TRP A 136 -9.66 6.70 8.59
N TYR A 137 -8.54 6.48 9.24
CA TYR A 137 -7.21 6.67 8.69
C TYR A 137 -6.76 5.42 7.93
N LEU A 138 -6.02 5.61 6.85
CA LEU A 138 -5.63 4.54 5.93
C LEU A 138 -4.11 4.52 5.72
N LEU A 139 -3.46 3.38 5.91
CA LEU A 139 -2.02 3.19 5.66
C LEU A 139 -1.72 1.95 4.80
N PRO A 140 -0.69 1.99 3.94
CA PRO A 140 -0.24 0.84 3.17
C PRO A 140 0.71 -0.07 3.96
N GLU A 141 0.35 -1.33 4.17
CA GLU A 141 1.19 -2.31 4.87
C GLU A 141 1.65 -3.45 3.97
N GLU A 142 2.80 -4.05 4.28
CA GLU A 142 3.30 -5.25 3.57
C GLU A 142 2.50 -6.50 3.97
N GLU A 143 2.06 -6.57 5.23
CA GLU A 143 1.19 -7.61 5.77
C GLU A 143 0.47 -7.14 7.05
N PRO A 144 -0.65 -7.78 7.46
CA PRO A 144 -1.22 -7.55 8.77
C PRO A 144 -0.25 -7.99 9.88
N PRO A 145 -0.26 -7.34 11.06
CA PRO A 145 0.60 -7.72 12.16
C PRO A 145 0.33 -9.17 12.57
N ALA A 146 1.40 -9.93 12.82
CA ALA A 146 1.29 -11.29 13.32
C ALA A 146 0.41 -11.30 14.57
N THR A 147 -0.65 -12.12 14.55
CA THR A 147 -1.47 -12.34 15.74
C THR A 147 -0.60 -13.05 16.79
N ALA A 148 -0.35 -12.35 17.89
CA ALA A 148 0.37 -12.88 19.05
C ALA A 148 -0.49 -13.89 19.83
#